data_AF-A0A1G4Y5G6-F1
#
_entry.id   AF-A0A1G4Y5G6-F1
#
_cell.length_a   1.000
_cell.length_b   1.000
_cell.length_c   1.000
_cell.angle_alpha   90.00
_cell.angle_beta   90.00
_cell.angle_gamma   90.00
#
_symmetry.space_group_name_H-M   'P 1'
#
loop_
_entity.id
_entity.type
_entity.pdbx_description
1 polymer ?
#
loop_
_entity_poly.entity_id
_entity_poly.type
_entity_poly.pdbx_seq_one_letter_code
_entity_poly.pdbx_strand_id
1 'polypeptide(L)'
;MTEIAVPGTTTRGMRRSTDRITLLARSGDEIPDVSTLVPEQFADWNTSTTRRHATIACVIPAYNEEGTIAAVLTSILSQTRPPDTIHVVINNTDDDTGEIAQGFAGEHERVVKGQKYSTVVHVHDIGVNPDKKVGALNFGYYVSRGHDYILGVDGDTTLDRFCVEWMEKEMVTDQRIGGLSAIYSFDKSTVKGPMAKFLVAGQRAQFAGFNMDNLVRGRNMAVLGGQCSLFSVRALEQVMYLNHQAAPWVRDSEVEDSKLSLQIKDAGFSTKISARSRANVGPMTTLRSLHGQQVKWNYGGIDLLWPGQRGDTKGQPMHPNLRLRWYENISMVLNIVSRMAFLLLLAAALSIDAFVFNPVWLIPPAVATMLNLRIAASMHDKSASDIFYALLIAPAELYMWLRMGHFLTAWTQFFARSDKDNWAAQAAAERGRGSAYVMPLVCAVATFAVLIFAWSQQSVQLQSAILSIGWPVLYLLTVLQTLFMIKKLVRRQRGFQV
;
A
#
# COMPACT_ATOMS: atom_id res chain seq x y z
N MET A 1 5.19 -70.03 17.79
CA MET A 1 4.79 -69.27 16.58
C MET A 1 5.32 -67.87 16.74
N THR A 2 6.42 -67.60 16.06
CA THR A 2 7.15 -66.34 16.07
C THR A 2 6.48 -65.41 15.06
N GLU A 3 5.92 -64.29 15.52
CA GLU A 3 5.36 -63.25 14.66
C GLU A 3 6.51 -62.44 14.06
N ILE A 4 6.61 -62.48 12.74
CA ILE A 4 7.59 -61.72 11.96
C ILE A 4 7.06 -60.29 11.85
N ALA A 5 7.70 -59.35 12.53
CA ALA A 5 7.46 -57.93 12.35
C ALA A 5 7.93 -57.52 10.94
N VAL A 6 6.99 -57.16 10.06
CA VAL A 6 7.28 -56.55 8.77
C VAL A 6 7.76 -55.11 9.03
N PRO A 7 8.97 -54.71 8.57
CA PRO A 7 9.41 -53.33 8.72
C PRO A 7 8.56 -52.45 7.81
N GLY A 8 7.86 -51.48 8.41
CA GLY A 8 7.18 -50.44 7.64
C GLY A 8 8.19 -49.67 6.80
N THR A 9 8.08 -49.81 5.48
CA THR A 9 8.77 -48.98 4.49
C THR A 9 8.47 -47.51 4.74
N THR A 10 9.38 -46.80 5.40
CA THR A 10 9.43 -45.34 5.43
C THR A 10 10.09 -44.86 4.15
N THR A 11 9.28 -44.53 3.16
CA THR A 11 9.71 -43.81 1.95
C THR A 11 10.27 -42.45 2.39
N ARG A 12 11.57 -42.23 2.16
CA ARG A 12 12.26 -40.97 2.46
C ARG A 12 11.62 -39.84 1.64
N GLY A 13 10.76 -39.04 2.26
CA GLY A 13 10.19 -37.83 1.64
C GLY A 13 8.71 -37.54 1.86
N MET A 14 7.90 -38.50 2.34
CA MET A 14 6.50 -38.22 2.71
C MET A 14 6.40 -37.95 4.21
N ARG A 15 6.26 -36.67 4.58
CA ARG A 15 5.88 -36.25 5.93
C ARG A 15 4.45 -36.72 6.23
N ARG A 16 4.20 -37.17 7.46
CA ARG A 16 2.84 -37.51 7.90
C ARG A 16 2.04 -36.21 8.04
N SER A 17 0.72 -36.25 7.86
CA SER A 17 -0.17 -35.10 8.12
C SER A 17 -0.07 -34.56 9.56
N THR A 18 0.51 -35.36 10.46
CA THR A 18 0.74 -35.06 11.88
C THR A 18 2.09 -34.41 12.17
N ASP A 19 3.03 -34.35 11.22
CA ASP A 19 4.34 -33.73 11.44
C ASP A 19 4.20 -32.21 11.45
N ARG A 20 4.42 -31.59 12.62
CA ARG A 20 4.29 -30.14 12.80
C ARG A 20 5.68 -29.48 12.77
N ILE A 21 5.85 -28.54 11.85
CA ILE A 21 6.96 -27.57 11.94
C ILE A 21 6.44 -26.36 12.68
N THR A 22 7.07 -26.09 13.82
CA THR A 22 6.89 -24.83 14.52
C THR A 22 8.06 -23.93 14.15
N LEU A 23 7.76 -22.90 13.36
CA LEU A 23 8.73 -21.85 13.07
C LEU A 23 8.92 -21.01 14.32
N LEU A 24 10.16 -20.64 14.60
CA LEU A 24 10.54 -19.70 15.66
C LEU A 24 11.10 -18.43 15.02
N ALA A 25 10.83 -17.28 15.63
CA ALA A 25 11.52 -16.06 15.24
C ALA A 25 13.03 -16.25 15.48
N ARG A 26 13.87 -15.76 14.58
CA ARG A 26 15.32 -15.83 14.74
C ARG A 26 15.83 -14.81 15.75
N SER A 27 15.05 -13.76 16.01
CA SER A 27 15.36 -12.67 16.94
C SER A 27 14.43 -12.64 18.17
N GLY A 28 14.98 -12.59 19.39
CA GLY A 28 14.24 -12.38 20.66
C GLY A 28 13.93 -13.64 21.49
N ASP A 29 13.23 -13.45 22.61
CA ASP A 29 12.85 -14.52 23.56
C ASP A 29 11.89 -15.54 22.94
N GLU A 30 11.95 -16.80 23.40
CA GLU A 30 11.07 -17.88 22.92
C GLU A 30 9.60 -17.51 23.10
N ILE A 31 8.82 -17.61 22.01
CA ILE A 31 7.36 -17.49 22.07
C ILE A 31 6.84 -18.71 22.84
N PRO A 32 6.03 -18.54 23.90
CA PRO A 32 5.55 -19.67 24.68
C PRO A 32 4.75 -20.64 23.80
N ASP A 33 5.21 -21.89 23.74
CA ASP A 33 4.55 -22.93 22.96
C ASP A 33 3.29 -23.38 23.69
N VAL A 34 2.12 -23.20 23.06
CA VAL A 34 0.83 -23.64 23.61
C VAL A 34 0.77 -25.16 23.81
N SER A 35 1.65 -25.94 23.18
CA SER A 35 1.80 -27.37 23.46
C SER A 35 2.19 -27.65 24.91
N THR A 36 2.85 -26.71 25.60
CA THR A 36 3.17 -26.82 27.03
C THR A 36 1.93 -26.79 27.94
N LEU A 37 0.78 -26.36 27.41
CA LEU A 37 -0.50 -26.39 28.12
C LEU A 37 -1.20 -27.76 28.02
N VAL A 38 -0.70 -28.67 27.18
CA VAL A 38 -1.27 -30.00 27.02
C VAL A 38 -0.60 -30.92 28.05
N PRO A 39 -1.35 -31.50 29.02
CA PRO A 39 -0.78 -32.46 29.95
C PRO A 39 -0.16 -33.65 29.20
N GLU A 40 1.00 -34.13 29.67
CA GLU A 40 1.79 -35.19 28.99
C GLU A 40 0.96 -36.44 28.65
N GLN A 41 -0.02 -36.79 29.48
CA GLN A 41 -0.95 -37.91 29.25
C GLN A 41 -1.81 -37.79 27.98
N PHE A 42 -1.93 -36.59 27.41
CA PHE A 42 -2.65 -36.31 26.15
C PHE A 42 -1.70 -35.96 25.00
N ALA A 43 -0.38 -35.92 25.24
CA ALA A 43 0.61 -35.65 24.21
C ALA A 43 0.82 -36.92 23.38
N ASP A 44 0.52 -36.84 22.08
CA ASP A 44 0.70 -37.97 21.16
C ASP A 44 2.19 -38.14 20.84
N TRP A 45 2.82 -39.15 21.46
CA TRP A 45 4.26 -39.43 21.44
C TRP A 45 4.80 -39.87 20.06
N ASN A 46 3.93 -40.07 19.08
CA ASN A 46 4.30 -40.37 17.68
C ASN A 46 4.38 -39.12 16.78
N THR A 47 4.19 -37.91 17.31
CA THR A 47 4.31 -36.67 16.54
C THR A 47 5.71 -36.08 16.66
N SER A 48 6.44 -36.01 15.55
CA SER A 48 7.71 -35.26 15.51
C SER A 48 7.39 -33.77 15.41
N THR A 49 7.64 -33.03 16.48
CA THR A 49 7.61 -31.56 16.45
C THR A 49 9.02 -31.06 16.18
N THR A 50 9.28 -30.60 14.96
CA THR A 50 10.56 -29.97 14.62
C THR A 50 10.44 -28.46 14.83
N ARG A 51 11.20 -27.92 15.80
CA ARG A 51 11.34 -26.48 15.98
C ARG A 51 12.57 -26.00 15.24
N ARG A 52 12.42 -24.98 14.38
CA ARG A 52 13.55 -24.32 13.72
C ARG A 52 13.26 -22.84 13.50
N HIS A 53 14.31 -22.06 13.31
CA HIS A 53 14.15 -20.66 12.94
C HIS A 53 13.57 -20.51 11.54
N ALA A 54 12.74 -19.49 11.36
CA ALA A 54 12.22 -19.09 10.08
C ALA A 54 13.33 -18.58 9.16
N THR A 55 13.24 -18.94 7.89
CA THR A 55 14.12 -18.48 6.81
C THR A 55 13.37 -17.50 5.92
N ILE A 56 14.06 -16.43 5.51
CA ILE A 56 13.51 -15.35 4.69
C ILE A 56 14.44 -15.11 3.51
N ALA A 57 13.89 -15.20 2.30
CA ALA A 57 14.53 -14.70 1.10
C ALA A 57 13.97 -13.31 0.76
N CYS A 58 14.84 -12.36 0.46
CA CYS A 58 14.45 -11.05 -0.04
C CYS A 58 14.53 -11.04 -1.56
N VAL A 59 13.53 -10.49 -2.24
CA VAL A 59 13.47 -10.32 -3.69
C VAL A 59 13.31 -8.83 -3.99
N ILE A 60 14.23 -8.31 -4.80
CA ILE A 60 14.26 -6.89 -5.20
C ILE A 60 14.18 -6.83 -6.73
N PRO A 61 12.99 -6.61 -7.33
CA PRO A 61 12.90 -6.29 -8.75
C PRO A 61 13.49 -4.90 -9.00
N ALA A 62 14.44 -4.79 -9.92
CA ALA A 62 15.13 -3.53 -10.20
C ALA A 62 15.06 -3.20 -11.70
N TYR A 63 14.61 -1.97 -12.00
CA TYR A 63 14.49 -1.37 -13.33
C TYR A 63 14.91 0.10 -13.24
N ASN A 64 16.12 0.41 -13.72
CA ASN A 64 16.72 1.75 -13.68
C ASN A 64 16.70 2.42 -12.27
N GLU A 65 17.37 1.78 -11.32
CA GLU A 65 17.43 2.13 -9.90
C GLU A 65 18.85 2.54 -9.47
N GLU A 66 19.69 3.06 -10.38
CA GLU A 66 21.10 3.40 -10.08
C GLU A 66 21.24 4.36 -8.89
N GLY A 67 20.28 5.28 -8.73
CA GLY A 67 20.27 6.30 -7.68
C GLY A 67 19.81 5.80 -6.31
N THR A 68 19.22 4.61 -6.22
CA THR A 68 18.45 4.13 -5.05
C THR A 68 18.92 2.76 -4.56
N ILE A 69 19.33 1.87 -5.47
CA ILE A 69 19.58 0.45 -5.18
C ILE A 69 20.63 0.22 -4.07
N ALA A 70 21.69 1.04 -4.05
CA ALA A 70 22.73 0.95 -3.03
C ALA A 70 22.20 1.25 -1.62
N ALA A 71 21.32 2.24 -1.49
CA ALA A 71 20.69 2.59 -0.23
C ALA A 71 19.71 1.50 0.23
N VAL A 72 18.95 0.91 -0.71
CA VAL A 72 18.05 -0.22 -0.44
C VAL A 72 18.83 -1.42 0.11
N LEU A 73 19.85 -1.88 -0.60
CA LEU A 73 20.68 -3.01 -0.17
C LEU A 73 21.36 -2.75 1.19
N THR A 74 21.89 -1.53 1.37
CA THR A 74 22.47 -1.12 2.66
C THR A 74 21.46 -1.15 3.80
N SER A 75 20.20 -0.76 3.55
CA SER A 75 19.13 -0.80 4.57
C SER A 75 18.69 -2.23 4.93
N ILE A 76 18.77 -3.16 3.98
CA ILE A 76 18.38 -4.58 4.17
C ILE A 76 19.49 -5.35 4.88
N LEU A 77 20.75 -5.18 4.45
CA LEU A 77 21.93 -5.68 5.18
C LEU A 77 22.06 -5.01 6.57
N SER A 78 21.44 -3.84 6.69
CA SER A 78 21.10 -3.02 7.86
C SER A 78 20.43 -3.67 9.06
N GLN A 79 19.63 -4.69 8.78
CA GLN A 79 18.56 -5.08 9.68
C GLN A 79 19.09 -5.72 10.97
N THR A 80 18.32 -5.62 12.05
CA THR A 80 18.61 -6.39 13.27
C THR A 80 18.44 -7.89 13.06
N ARG A 81 17.59 -8.28 12.10
CA ARG A 81 17.48 -9.62 11.53
C ARG A 81 17.56 -9.47 10.00
N PRO A 82 18.74 -9.57 9.38
CA PRO A 82 18.83 -9.52 7.92
C PRO A 82 18.20 -10.77 7.30
N PRO A 83 17.70 -10.71 6.05
CA PRO A 83 17.28 -11.88 5.27
C PRO A 83 18.39 -12.92 5.19
N ASP A 84 18.03 -14.19 5.03
CA ASP A 84 18.99 -15.29 4.87
C ASP A 84 19.62 -15.24 3.46
N THR A 85 18.83 -14.84 2.47
CA THR A 85 19.27 -14.59 1.10
C THR A 85 18.64 -13.30 0.57
N ILE A 86 19.34 -12.62 -0.34
CA ILE A 86 18.85 -11.46 -1.08
C ILE A 86 19.03 -11.75 -2.56
N HIS A 87 17.97 -11.62 -3.35
CA HIS A 87 17.96 -11.78 -4.79
C HIS A 87 17.59 -10.46 -5.44
N VAL A 88 18.59 -9.77 -5.98
CA VAL A 88 18.39 -8.59 -6.84
C VAL A 88 18.11 -9.09 -8.25
N VAL A 89 16.96 -8.74 -8.82
CA VAL A 89 16.54 -9.19 -10.15
C VAL A 89 16.51 -7.99 -11.08
N ILE A 90 17.64 -7.79 -11.77
CA ILE A 90 17.82 -6.76 -12.80
C ILE A 90 17.01 -7.17 -14.03
N ASN A 91 16.12 -6.30 -14.51
CA ASN A 91 15.29 -6.58 -15.67
C ASN A 91 15.05 -5.31 -16.48
N ASN A 92 15.14 -5.40 -17.81
CA ASN A 92 14.92 -4.28 -18.74
C ASN A 92 15.77 -3.02 -18.45
N THR A 93 16.87 -3.14 -17.72
CA THR A 93 17.66 -1.99 -17.24
C THR A 93 18.69 -1.52 -18.28
N ASP A 94 18.87 -0.21 -18.39
CA ASP A 94 19.85 0.43 -19.30
C ASP A 94 20.81 1.43 -18.61
N ASP A 95 20.80 1.46 -17.27
CA ASP A 95 21.69 2.28 -16.42
C ASP A 95 22.63 1.42 -15.54
N ASP A 96 23.38 2.05 -14.64
CA ASP A 96 24.41 1.39 -13.83
C ASP A 96 23.86 0.55 -12.65
N THR A 97 22.53 0.33 -12.56
CA THR A 97 21.91 -0.43 -11.45
C THR A 97 22.55 -1.80 -11.25
N GLY A 98 22.79 -2.53 -12.35
CA GLY A 98 23.36 -3.87 -12.31
C GLY A 98 24.78 -3.87 -11.75
N GLU A 99 25.62 -2.93 -12.20
CA GLU A 99 27.00 -2.78 -11.73
C GLU A 99 27.06 -2.40 -10.26
N ILE A 100 26.21 -1.46 -9.82
CA ILE A 100 26.12 -1.04 -8.42
C ILE A 100 25.65 -2.20 -7.54
N ALA A 101 24.62 -2.94 -7.96
CA ALA A 101 24.13 -4.10 -7.22
C ALA A 101 25.19 -5.21 -7.13
N GLN A 102 25.97 -5.43 -8.19
CA GLN A 102 27.04 -6.43 -8.22
C GLN A 102 28.12 -6.16 -7.17
N GLY A 103 28.36 -4.89 -6.81
CA GLY A 103 29.25 -4.52 -5.70
C GLY A 103 28.81 -5.03 -4.32
N PHE A 104 27.56 -5.43 -4.17
CA PHE A 104 27.02 -6.04 -2.95
C PHE A 104 26.94 -7.56 -3.01
N ALA A 105 27.26 -8.21 -4.14
CA ALA A 105 27.14 -9.65 -4.28
C ALA A 105 28.09 -10.42 -3.34
N GLY A 106 27.66 -11.60 -2.88
CA GLY A 106 28.46 -12.48 -2.01
C GLY A 106 27.96 -12.58 -0.58
N GLU A 107 28.82 -13.08 0.31
CA GLU A 107 28.48 -13.31 1.71
C GLU A 107 28.65 -12.05 2.56
N HIS A 108 27.65 -11.78 3.39
CA HIS A 108 27.65 -10.69 4.38
C HIS A 108 27.40 -11.27 5.76
N GLU A 109 28.27 -10.95 6.71
CA GLU A 109 28.11 -11.34 8.10
C GLU A 109 27.70 -10.15 8.96
N ARG A 110 26.78 -10.40 9.89
CA ARG A 110 26.34 -9.38 10.84
C ARG A 110 26.15 -9.99 12.22
N VAL A 111 26.71 -9.33 13.24
CA VAL A 111 26.48 -9.72 14.63
C VAL A 111 25.54 -8.72 15.28
N VAL A 112 24.39 -9.19 15.75
CA VAL A 112 23.38 -8.37 16.44
C VAL A 112 23.04 -9.03 17.76
N LYS A 113 23.23 -8.32 18.87
CA LYS A 113 22.98 -8.84 20.24
C LYS A 113 23.67 -10.20 20.50
N GLY A 114 24.90 -10.37 20.01
CA GLY A 114 25.68 -11.60 20.15
C GLY A 114 25.30 -12.74 19.19
N GLN A 115 24.27 -12.57 18.37
CA GLN A 115 23.85 -13.56 17.38
C GLN A 115 24.45 -13.24 16.01
N LYS A 116 25.08 -14.25 15.40
CA LYS A 116 25.65 -14.16 14.05
C LYS A 116 24.59 -14.48 13.00
N TYR A 117 24.47 -13.58 12.04
CA TYR A 117 23.66 -13.71 10.84
C TYR A 117 24.59 -13.76 9.64
N SER A 118 24.30 -14.65 8.71
CA SER A 118 24.95 -14.72 7.41
C SER A 118 23.86 -14.53 6.36
N THR A 119 24.12 -13.61 5.43
CA THR A 119 23.22 -13.25 4.33
C THR A 119 24.00 -13.37 3.04
N VAL A 120 23.45 -14.10 2.06
CA VAL A 120 24.07 -14.19 0.73
C VAL A 120 23.29 -13.30 -0.24
N VAL A 121 23.99 -12.40 -0.91
CA VAL A 121 23.43 -11.53 -1.95
C VAL A 121 23.72 -12.13 -3.32
N HIS A 122 22.67 -12.38 -4.08
CA HIS A 122 22.70 -12.81 -5.46
C HIS A 122 22.14 -11.70 -6.35
N VAL A 123 22.86 -11.39 -7.42
CA VAL A 123 22.43 -10.46 -8.46
C VAL A 123 22.16 -11.27 -9.70
N HIS A 124 20.94 -11.15 -10.22
CA HIS A 124 20.46 -11.88 -11.38
C HIS A 124 20.09 -10.85 -12.45
N ASP A 125 20.81 -10.86 -13.56
CA ASP A 125 20.40 -10.13 -14.76
C ASP A 125 19.62 -11.08 -15.66
N ILE A 126 18.30 -10.86 -15.75
CA ILE A 126 17.40 -11.65 -16.59
C ILE A 126 17.18 -11.00 -17.96
N GLY A 127 17.86 -9.89 -18.25
CA GLY A 127 17.79 -9.18 -19.52
C GLY A 127 16.39 -8.65 -19.84
N VAL A 128 15.95 -8.90 -21.07
CA VAL A 128 14.63 -8.47 -21.55
C VAL A 128 13.54 -9.34 -20.94
N ASN A 129 12.72 -8.73 -20.10
CA ASN A 129 11.62 -9.37 -19.40
C ASN A 129 10.28 -8.78 -19.87
N PRO A 130 9.48 -9.52 -20.67
CA PRO A 130 8.22 -9.02 -21.20
C PRO A 130 7.16 -8.76 -20.11
N ASP A 131 7.29 -9.45 -18.97
CA ASP A 131 6.35 -9.34 -17.85
C ASP A 131 6.79 -8.28 -16.82
N LYS A 132 7.85 -7.50 -17.10
CA LYS A 132 8.33 -6.39 -16.27
C LYS A 132 8.44 -6.81 -14.78
N LYS A 133 7.93 -6.00 -13.85
CA LYS A 133 7.95 -6.30 -12.40
C LYS A 133 7.39 -7.68 -12.05
N VAL A 134 6.29 -8.12 -12.68
CA VAL A 134 5.68 -9.43 -12.43
C VAL A 134 6.64 -10.58 -12.77
N GLY A 135 7.30 -10.50 -13.92
CA GLY A 135 8.29 -11.51 -14.33
C GLY A 135 9.47 -11.59 -13.36
N ALA A 136 9.96 -10.43 -12.90
CA ALA A 136 11.08 -10.35 -11.97
C ALA A 136 10.73 -10.92 -10.58
N LEU A 137 9.52 -10.63 -10.08
CA LEU A 137 9.01 -11.20 -8.84
C LEU A 137 8.82 -12.73 -8.93
N ASN A 138 8.30 -13.23 -10.05
CA ASN A 138 8.13 -14.65 -10.27
C ASN A 138 9.48 -15.39 -10.37
N PHE A 139 10.46 -14.81 -11.07
CA PHE A 139 11.84 -15.33 -11.06
C PHE A 139 12.37 -15.41 -9.61
N GLY A 140 12.22 -14.32 -8.86
CA GLY A 140 12.59 -14.24 -7.45
C GLY A 140 11.90 -15.30 -6.58
N TYR A 141 10.62 -15.59 -6.84
CA TYR A 141 9.89 -16.66 -6.17
C TYR A 141 10.55 -18.03 -6.39
N TYR A 142 10.84 -18.38 -7.63
CA TYR A 142 11.40 -19.70 -7.96
C TYR A 142 12.74 -19.95 -7.30
N VAL A 143 13.63 -18.95 -7.29
CA VAL A 143 14.93 -19.07 -6.60
C VAL A 143 14.79 -19.06 -5.07
N SER A 144 13.68 -18.52 -4.55
CA SER A 144 13.42 -18.40 -3.11
C SER A 144 12.60 -19.55 -2.51
N ARG A 145 12.03 -20.47 -3.31
CA ARG A 145 11.05 -21.49 -2.86
C ARG A 145 11.48 -22.36 -1.67
N GLY A 146 12.78 -22.48 -1.42
CA GLY A 146 13.31 -23.23 -0.26
C GLY A 146 13.13 -22.54 1.10
N HIS A 147 12.71 -21.26 1.11
CA HIS A 147 12.54 -20.47 2.34
C HIS A 147 11.11 -20.55 2.88
N ASP A 148 10.92 -20.16 4.14
CA ASP A 148 9.58 -20.12 4.76
C ASP A 148 8.79 -18.88 4.31
N TYR A 149 9.51 -17.76 4.15
CA TYR A 149 8.94 -16.49 3.75
C TYR A 149 9.74 -15.82 2.63
N ILE A 150 9.03 -15.04 1.81
CA ILE A 150 9.60 -14.18 0.77
C ILE A 150 9.27 -12.73 1.09
N LEU A 151 10.30 -11.91 1.24
CA LEU A 151 10.20 -10.47 1.42
C LEU A 151 10.33 -9.80 0.05
N GLY A 152 9.26 -9.21 -0.47
CA GLY A 152 9.33 -8.35 -1.65
C GLY A 152 9.64 -6.91 -1.24
N VAL A 153 10.68 -6.30 -1.85
CA VAL A 153 11.06 -4.89 -1.62
C VAL A 153 11.28 -4.20 -2.96
N ASP A 154 10.67 -3.03 -3.17
CA ASP A 154 10.89 -2.24 -4.39
C ASP A 154 12.31 -1.64 -4.41
N GLY A 155 12.88 -1.45 -5.61
CA GLY A 155 14.25 -0.94 -5.82
C GLY A 155 14.51 0.47 -5.29
N ASP A 156 13.46 1.21 -4.93
CA ASP A 156 13.49 2.55 -4.36
C ASP A 156 13.09 2.61 -2.86
N THR A 157 12.89 1.45 -2.22
CA THR A 157 12.34 1.35 -0.87
C THR A 157 13.38 0.93 0.17
N THR A 158 13.63 1.80 1.14
CA THR A 158 14.55 1.55 2.26
C THR A 158 13.81 1.07 3.51
N LEU A 159 14.42 0.19 4.29
CA LEU A 159 13.78 -0.40 5.46
C LEU A 159 14.22 0.26 6.77
N ASP A 160 13.28 0.44 7.71
CA ASP A 160 13.62 0.76 9.10
C ASP A 160 14.45 -0.37 9.72
N ARG A 161 15.36 -0.04 10.64
CA ARG A 161 16.34 -0.97 11.23
C ARG A 161 15.72 -2.25 11.81
N PHE A 162 14.48 -2.21 12.30
CA PHE A 162 13.78 -3.34 12.91
C PHE A 162 12.68 -3.94 12.01
N CYS A 163 12.59 -3.51 10.75
CA CYS A 163 11.52 -3.88 9.83
C CYS A 163 11.36 -5.41 9.70
N VAL A 164 12.42 -6.10 9.32
CA VAL A 164 12.38 -7.56 9.05
C VAL A 164 12.20 -8.35 10.34
N GLU A 165 12.81 -7.91 11.45
CA GLU A 165 12.60 -8.51 12.78
C GLU A 165 11.12 -8.47 13.21
N TRP A 166 10.46 -7.32 13.06
CA TRP A 166 9.04 -7.21 13.42
C TRP A 166 8.14 -8.04 12.49
N MET A 167 8.44 -8.07 11.19
CA MET A 167 7.66 -8.87 10.25
C MET A 167 7.78 -10.37 10.53
N GLU A 168 9.00 -10.86 10.78
CA GLU A 168 9.24 -12.26 11.17
C GLU A 168 8.44 -12.63 12.43
N LYS A 169 8.56 -11.82 13.48
CA LYS A 169 7.86 -12.06 14.75
C LYS A 169 6.36 -12.15 14.57
N GLU A 170 5.77 -11.25 13.80
CA GLU A 170 4.33 -11.25 13.57
C GLU A 170 3.87 -12.44 12.71
N MET A 171 4.61 -12.80 11.66
CA MET A 171 4.29 -13.94 10.79
C MET A 171 4.39 -15.27 11.54
N VAL A 172 5.43 -15.44 12.37
CA VAL A 172 5.64 -16.64 13.17
C VAL A 172 4.57 -16.77 14.27
N THR A 173 4.18 -15.65 14.90
CA THR A 173 3.17 -15.64 15.97
C THR A 173 1.77 -15.96 15.46
N ASP A 174 1.39 -15.50 14.26
CA ASP A 174 0.08 -15.75 13.67
C ASP A 174 0.22 -16.40 12.28
N GLN A 175 0.31 -17.72 12.26
CA GLN A 175 0.49 -18.51 11.03
C GLN A 175 -0.68 -18.42 10.04
N ARG A 176 -1.80 -17.79 10.42
CA ARG A 176 -2.90 -17.48 9.48
C ARG A 176 -2.53 -16.34 8.54
N ILE A 177 -1.51 -15.54 8.85
CA ILE A 177 -1.06 -14.45 7.98
C ILE A 177 -0.35 -15.05 6.76
N GLY A 178 -0.94 -14.88 5.59
CA GLY A 178 -0.35 -15.27 4.31
C GLY A 178 0.50 -14.15 3.71
N GLY A 179 0.21 -12.89 4.06
CA GLY A 179 1.03 -11.74 3.69
C GLY A 179 0.92 -10.58 4.69
N LEU A 180 2.05 -9.92 4.92
CA LEU A 180 2.20 -8.84 5.89
C LEU A 180 2.91 -7.65 5.25
N SER A 181 2.24 -6.51 5.19
CA SER A 181 2.81 -5.25 4.68
C SER A 181 3.45 -4.46 5.81
N ALA A 182 4.62 -3.86 5.56
CA ALA A 182 5.17 -2.84 6.42
C ALA A 182 4.30 -1.56 6.38
N ILE A 183 4.39 -0.74 7.42
CA ILE A 183 3.84 0.62 7.41
C ILE A 183 4.82 1.48 6.62
N TYR A 184 4.46 1.87 5.41
CA TYR A 184 5.35 2.68 4.59
C TYR A 184 5.04 4.18 4.70
N SER A 185 6.10 4.97 4.62
CA SER A 185 6.10 6.42 4.56
C SER A 185 7.03 6.88 3.44
N PHE A 186 7.21 8.19 3.28
CA PHE A 186 8.11 8.75 2.27
C PHE A 186 9.37 9.29 2.91
N ASP A 187 10.51 8.96 2.32
CA ASP A 187 11.80 9.51 2.74
C ASP A 187 11.83 11.01 2.48
N LYS A 188 12.20 11.78 3.51
CA LYS A 188 12.35 13.23 3.46
C LYS A 188 13.79 13.66 3.16
N SER A 189 14.77 12.75 3.31
CA SER A 189 16.20 13.05 3.22
C SER A 189 16.60 13.61 1.85
N THR A 190 15.92 13.17 0.80
CA THR A 190 16.19 13.53 -0.61
C THR A 190 15.36 14.71 -1.11
N VAL A 191 14.45 15.26 -0.29
CA VAL A 191 13.46 16.26 -0.73
C VAL A 191 14.03 17.67 -0.73
N LYS A 192 14.20 18.23 -1.94
CA LYS A 192 14.72 19.59 -2.15
C LYS A 192 13.67 20.51 -2.79
N GLY A 193 13.58 21.74 -2.30
CA GLY A 193 12.69 22.79 -2.84
C GLY A 193 11.29 22.86 -2.21
N PRO A 194 10.61 24.02 -2.31
CA PRO A 194 9.33 24.26 -1.64
C PRO A 194 8.19 23.40 -2.21
N MET A 195 8.12 23.23 -3.53
CA MET A 195 7.11 22.39 -4.18
C MET A 195 7.25 20.93 -3.76
N ALA A 196 8.46 20.38 -3.78
CA ALA A 196 8.69 19.00 -3.35
C ALA A 196 8.30 18.80 -1.88
N LYS A 197 8.69 19.71 -0.98
CA LYS A 197 8.27 19.67 0.44
C LYS A 197 6.75 19.69 0.60
N PHE A 198 6.05 20.54 -0.15
CA PHE A 198 4.59 20.58 -0.15
C PHE A 198 3.98 19.26 -0.61
N LEU A 199 4.43 18.72 -1.74
CA LEU A 199 3.92 17.46 -2.30
C LEU A 199 4.20 16.27 -1.38
N VAL A 200 5.39 16.19 -0.77
CA VAL A 200 5.75 15.12 0.16
C VAL A 200 4.93 15.20 1.44
N ALA A 201 4.72 16.39 2.01
CA ALA A 201 3.88 16.55 3.19
C ALA A 201 2.43 16.07 2.93
N GLY A 202 1.87 16.40 1.76
CA GLY A 202 0.56 15.91 1.34
C GLY A 202 0.50 14.40 1.14
N GLN A 203 1.52 13.80 0.50
CA GLN A 203 1.64 12.35 0.34
C GLN A 203 1.70 11.65 1.69
N ARG A 204 2.54 12.13 2.61
CA ARG A 204 2.65 11.58 3.97
C ARG A 204 1.33 11.67 4.72
N ALA A 205 0.64 12.81 4.68
CA ALA A 205 -0.67 12.97 5.30
C ALA A 205 -1.70 11.99 4.73
N GLN A 206 -1.74 11.81 3.40
CA GLN A 206 -2.62 10.85 2.73
C GLN A 206 -2.34 9.41 3.18
N PHE A 207 -1.08 8.98 3.14
CA PHE A 207 -0.70 7.60 3.46
C PHE A 207 -0.79 7.29 4.95
N ALA A 208 -0.46 8.23 5.84
CA ALA A 208 -0.68 8.09 7.27
C ALA A 208 -2.17 7.89 7.59
N GLY A 209 -3.06 8.65 6.92
CA GLY A 209 -4.51 8.47 7.04
C GLY A 209 -4.97 7.08 6.60
N PHE A 210 -4.45 6.60 5.47
CA PHE A 210 -4.73 5.26 4.94
C PHE A 210 -4.21 4.14 5.87
N ASN A 211 -2.94 4.20 6.29
CA ASN A 211 -2.33 3.21 7.17
C ASN A 211 -3.05 3.15 8.52
N MET A 212 -3.41 4.31 9.08
CA MET A 212 -4.17 4.39 10.33
C MET A 212 -5.56 3.75 10.20
N ASP A 213 -6.25 3.99 9.09
CA ASP A 213 -7.56 3.41 8.80
C ASP A 213 -7.52 1.89 8.67
N ASN A 214 -6.42 1.31 8.17
CA ASN A 214 -6.20 -0.14 8.11
C ASN A 214 -5.82 -0.72 9.50
N LEU A 215 -4.91 -0.07 10.23
CA LEU A 215 -4.47 -0.50 11.57
C LEU A 215 -5.64 -0.62 12.55
N VAL A 216 -6.50 0.39 12.64
CA VAL A 216 -7.61 0.42 13.59
C VAL A 216 -8.77 -0.52 13.21
N ARG A 217 -8.84 -0.95 11.95
CA ARG A 217 -9.85 -1.91 11.44
C ARG A 217 -9.33 -3.35 11.46
N GLY A 218 -8.75 -3.73 12.60
CA GLY A 218 -8.24 -5.09 12.81
C GLY A 218 -6.97 -5.41 12.02
N ARG A 219 -6.23 -4.38 11.59
CA ARG A 219 -5.02 -4.50 10.77
C ARG A 219 -5.25 -5.25 9.45
N ASN A 220 -6.50 -5.35 9.01
CA ASN A 220 -6.88 -6.02 7.78
C ASN A 220 -6.48 -5.15 6.60
N MET A 221 -5.51 -5.62 5.81
CA MET A 221 -5.01 -4.91 4.65
C MET A 221 -5.65 -5.53 3.41
N ALA A 222 -6.58 -4.82 2.75
CA ALA A 222 -7.24 -5.36 1.54
C ALA A 222 -6.26 -5.63 0.40
N VAL A 223 -5.23 -4.79 0.29
CA VAL A 223 -4.20 -4.82 -0.74
C VAL A 223 -2.87 -4.58 -0.05
N LEU A 224 -2.01 -5.59 -0.05
CA LEU A 224 -0.63 -5.47 0.41
C LEU A 224 0.13 -4.52 -0.52
N GLY A 225 0.98 -3.67 0.06
CA GLY A 225 1.82 -2.77 -0.73
C GLY A 225 3.01 -3.52 -1.31
N GLY A 226 3.26 -3.41 -2.61
CA GLY A 226 4.43 -3.99 -3.27
C GLY A 226 5.78 -3.47 -2.77
N GLN A 227 5.78 -2.34 -2.06
CA GLN A 227 7.00 -1.66 -1.62
C GLN A 227 7.80 -2.46 -0.59
N CYS A 228 7.09 -3.07 0.37
CA CYS A 228 7.70 -3.91 1.40
C CYS A 228 6.65 -4.82 2.04
N SER A 229 6.60 -6.07 1.56
CA SER A 229 5.66 -7.09 2.06
C SER A 229 6.34 -8.45 2.22
N LEU A 230 6.04 -9.13 3.33
CA LEU A 230 6.51 -10.48 3.66
C LEU A 230 5.38 -11.48 3.40
N PHE A 231 5.65 -12.47 2.55
CA PHE A 231 4.69 -13.48 2.12
C PHE A 231 5.09 -14.86 2.64
N SER A 232 4.10 -15.67 3.05
CA SER A 232 4.32 -17.08 3.37
C SER A 232 4.42 -17.89 2.08
N VAL A 233 5.52 -18.62 1.88
CA VAL A 233 5.69 -19.50 0.72
C VAL A 233 4.56 -20.53 0.64
N ARG A 234 4.14 -21.07 1.79
CA ARG A 234 2.97 -21.96 1.90
C ARG A 234 1.69 -21.30 1.36
N ALA A 235 1.45 -20.03 1.69
CA ALA A 235 0.27 -19.32 1.22
C ALA A 235 0.35 -19.07 -0.30
N LEU A 236 1.52 -18.72 -0.83
CA LEU A 236 1.74 -18.55 -2.26
C LEU A 236 1.52 -19.86 -3.04
N GLU A 237 2.05 -20.98 -2.55
CA GLU A 237 1.85 -22.31 -3.15
C GLU A 237 0.37 -22.73 -3.14
N GLN A 238 -0.35 -22.45 -2.04
CA GLN A 238 -1.79 -22.70 -1.97
C GLN A 238 -2.57 -21.84 -2.96
N VAL A 239 -2.20 -20.56 -3.11
CA VAL A 239 -2.80 -19.66 -4.11
C VAL A 239 -2.60 -20.21 -5.52
N MET A 240 -1.37 -20.61 -5.85
CA MET A 240 -1.04 -21.19 -7.15
C MET A 240 -1.86 -22.45 -7.43
N TYR A 241 -2.00 -23.34 -6.44
CA TYR A 241 -2.79 -24.56 -6.55
C TYR A 241 -4.28 -24.26 -6.77
N LEU A 242 -4.88 -23.40 -5.95
CA LEU A 242 -6.33 -23.10 -6.01
C LEU A 242 -6.73 -22.31 -7.25
N ASN A 243 -5.84 -21.48 -7.79
CA ASN A 243 -6.10 -20.64 -8.95
C ASN A 243 -5.55 -21.23 -10.25
N HIS A 244 -4.95 -22.43 -10.21
CA HIS A 244 -4.30 -23.08 -11.35
C HIS A 244 -3.26 -22.20 -12.05
N GLN A 245 -2.44 -21.50 -11.25
CA GLN A 245 -1.43 -20.58 -11.75
C GLN A 245 -0.04 -21.23 -11.71
N ALA A 246 0.77 -20.95 -12.72
CA ALA A 246 2.16 -21.40 -12.75
C ALA A 246 3.04 -20.63 -11.75
N ALA A 247 2.70 -19.39 -11.41
CA ALA A 247 3.44 -18.56 -10.48
C ALA A 247 2.50 -17.64 -9.67
N PRO A 248 2.94 -17.08 -8.51
CA PRO A 248 2.05 -16.33 -7.64
C PRO A 248 1.62 -14.97 -8.21
N TRP A 249 2.50 -14.24 -8.89
CA TRP A 249 2.16 -12.96 -9.49
C TRP A 249 1.72 -13.16 -10.94
N VAL A 250 0.61 -12.53 -11.31
CA VAL A 250 0.03 -12.63 -12.66
C VAL A 250 -0.15 -11.24 -13.27
N ARG A 251 0.10 -11.13 -14.59
CA ARG A 251 0.00 -9.90 -15.38
C ARG A 251 -1.43 -9.43 -15.61
N ASP A 252 -2.37 -10.26 -15.21
CA ASP A 252 -3.80 -10.06 -15.32
C ASP A 252 -4.33 -8.87 -14.50
N SER A 253 -3.50 -8.05 -13.88
CA SER A 253 -3.92 -6.85 -13.16
C SER A 253 -2.86 -5.79 -13.33
N GLU A 254 -3.28 -4.53 -13.53
CA GLU A 254 -2.36 -3.38 -13.47
C GLU A 254 -1.73 -3.21 -12.06
N VAL A 255 -2.29 -3.90 -11.06
CA VAL A 255 -1.77 -3.98 -9.69
C VAL A 255 -1.72 -5.46 -9.28
N GLU A 256 -0.61 -6.10 -9.61
CA GLU A 256 -0.31 -7.50 -9.34
C GLU A 256 -0.46 -7.85 -7.85
N ASP A 257 0.01 -6.96 -6.97
CA ASP A 257 -0.02 -7.17 -5.52
C ASP A 257 -1.44 -7.20 -4.96
N SER A 258 -2.34 -6.44 -5.58
CA SER A 258 -3.73 -6.38 -5.17
C SER A 258 -4.47 -7.67 -5.49
N LYS A 259 -4.22 -8.21 -6.69
CA LYS A 259 -4.81 -9.49 -7.11
C LYS A 259 -4.29 -10.63 -6.22
N LEU A 260 -2.97 -10.69 -6.01
CA LEU A 260 -2.37 -11.67 -5.11
C LEU A 260 -2.94 -11.56 -3.68
N SER A 261 -3.13 -10.34 -3.17
CA SER A 261 -3.71 -10.12 -1.83
C SER A 261 -5.12 -10.70 -1.69
N LEU A 262 -5.96 -10.56 -2.72
CA LEU A 262 -7.29 -11.16 -2.75
C LEU A 262 -7.20 -12.68 -2.81
N GLN A 263 -6.34 -13.22 -3.67
CA GLN A 263 -6.17 -14.67 -3.79
C GLN A 263 -5.65 -15.31 -2.50
N ILE A 264 -4.75 -14.65 -1.78
CA ILE A 264 -4.29 -15.09 -0.45
C ILE A 264 -5.47 -15.17 0.52
N LYS A 265 -6.37 -14.19 0.50
CA LYS A 265 -7.58 -14.21 1.34
C LYS A 265 -8.54 -15.33 0.96
N ASP A 266 -8.76 -15.52 -0.32
CA ASP A 266 -9.65 -16.56 -0.85
C ASP A 266 -9.11 -17.96 -0.56
N ALA A 267 -7.78 -18.11 -0.51
CA ALA A 267 -7.09 -19.31 -0.04
C ALA A 267 -7.22 -19.56 1.48
N GLY A 268 -7.92 -18.70 2.22
CA GLY A 268 -8.18 -18.83 3.65
C GLY A 268 -7.14 -18.17 4.57
N PHE A 269 -6.17 -17.44 4.01
CA PHE A 269 -5.17 -16.71 4.79
C PHE A 269 -5.61 -15.27 5.08
N SER A 270 -4.93 -14.63 6.03
CA SER A 270 -5.09 -13.21 6.33
C SER A 270 -4.01 -12.39 5.66
N THR A 271 -4.36 -11.22 5.13
CA THR A 271 -3.40 -10.18 4.76
C THR A 271 -3.48 -9.04 5.77
N LYS A 272 -2.33 -8.64 6.32
CA LYS A 272 -2.29 -7.64 7.40
C LYS A 272 -1.29 -6.52 7.13
N ILE A 273 -1.51 -5.39 7.78
CA ILE A 273 -0.49 -4.36 7.99
C ILE A 273 0.20 -4.62 9.34
N SER A 274 1.53 -4.56 9.37
CA SER A 274 2.31 -4.68 10.61
C SER A 274 1.95 -3.55 11.58
N ALA A 275 2.02 -3.83 12.88
CA ALA A 275 1.80 -2.80 13.89
C ALA A 275 3.06 -1.96 14.15
N ARG A 276 4.23 -2.39 13.68
CA ARG A 276 5.54 -1.85 14.07
C ARG A 276 6.56 -1.76 12.94
N SER A 277 6.53 -2.68 11.98
CA SER A 277 7.45 -2.69 10.85
C SER A 277 7.23 -1.47 9.96
N ARG A 278 8.32 -0.82 9.55
CA ARG A 278 8.30 0.42 8.76
C ARG A 278 9.24 0.36 7.56
N ALA A 279 8.86 1.04 6.50
CA ALA A 279 9.66 1.23 5.29
C ALA A 279 9.50 2.66 4.75
N ASN A 280 10.48 3.15 4.01
CA ASN A 280 10.45 4.48 3.39
C ASN A 280 10.63 4.35 1.88
N VAL A 281 9.66 4.86 1.15
CA VAL A 281 9.60 4.84 -0.32
C VAL A 281 10.12 6.16 -0.86
N GLY A 282 10.66 6.14 -2.08
CA GLY A 282 11.00 7.34 -2.85
C GLY A 282 9.80 8.29 -2.99
N PRO A 283 9.91 9.58 -2.61
CA PRO A 283 8.82 10.52 -2.78
C PRO A 283 8.63 10.98 -4.23
N MET A 284 7.38 11.18 -4.64
CA MET A 284 7.10 11.90 -5.88
C MET A 284 7.30 13.41 -5.65
N THR A 285 8.43 13.95 -6.09
CA THR A 285 8.84 15.35 -5.83
C THR A 285 8.28 16.37 -6.84
N THR A 286 7.66 15.91 -7.93
CA THR A 286 7.08 16.77 -8.97
C THR A 286 5.58 16.49 -9.15
N LEU A 287 4.82 17.47 -9.61
CA LEU A 287 3.39 17.29 -9.94
C LEU A 287 3.18 16.20 -11.00
N ARG A 288 4.14 16.06 -11.92
CA ARG A 288 4.06 15.11 -13.02
C ARG A 288 4.25 13.68 -12.54
N SER A 289 5.31 13.41 -11.79
CA SER A 289 5.54 12.08 -11.20
C SER A 289 4.44 11.70 -10.22
N LEU A 290 3.95 12.66 -9.42
CA LEU A 290 2.81 12.45 -8.53
C LEU A 290 1.55 12.07 -9.30
N HIS A 291 1.26 12.75 -10.42
CA HIS A 291 0.09 12.47 -11.25
C HIS A 291 0.16 11.05 -11.84
N GLY A 292 1.27 10.68 -12.48
CA GLY A 292 1.44 9.35 -13.07
C GLY A 292 1.21 8.24 -12.04
N GLN A 293 1.85 8.35 -10.87
CA GLN A 293 1.76 7.34 -9.84
C GLN A 293 0.38 7.28 -9.16
N GLN A 294 -0.23 8.42 -8.86
CA GLN A 294 -1.56 8.44 -8.23
C GLN A 294 -2.66 7.99 -9.19
N VAL A 295 -2.57 8.30 -10.48
CA VAL A 295 -3.53 7.81 -11.49
C VAL A 295 -3.42 6.29 -11.61
N LYS A 296 -2.20 5.73 -11.68
CA LYS A 296 -1.97 4.28 -11.68
C LYS A 296 -2.60 3.60 -10.46
N TRP A 297 -2.34 4.10 -9.26
CA TRP A 297 -2.90 3.53 -8.02
C TRP A 297 -4.43 3.62 -7.97
N ASN A 298 -5.02 4.75 -8.38
CA ASN A 298 -6.48 4.90 -8.41
C ASN A 298 -7.10 3.99 -9.48
N TYR A 299 -6.52 3.93 -10.67
CA TYR A 299 -6.99 3.07 -11.76
C TYR A 299 -6.99 1.61 -11.34
N GLY A 300 -5.87 1.13 -10.79
CA GLY A 300 -5.77 -0.22 -10.26
C GLY A 300 -6.76 -0.51 -9.13
N GLY A 301 -6.99 0.46 -8.26
CA GLY A 301 -8.03 0.39 -7.24
C GLY A 301 -9.45 0.24 -7.81
N ILE A 302 -9.76 0.92 -8.92
CA ILE A 302 -11.05 0.83 -9.62
C ILE A 302 -11.19 -0.51 -10.35
N ASP A 303 -10.13 -0.96 -11.02
CA ASP A 303 -10.09 -2.23 -11.74
C ASP A 303 -10.43 -3.41 -10.82
N LEU A 304 -9.90 -3.40 -9.58
CA LEU A 304 -10.24 -4.40 -8.54
C LEU A 304 -11.71 -4.39 -8.11
N LEU A 305 -12.42 -3.26 -8.24
CA LEU A 305 -13.83 -3.15 -7.85
C LEU A 305 -14.77 -3.70 -8.93
N TRP A 306 -14.31 -3.84 -10.17
CA TRP A 306 -15.18 -4.16 -11.30
C TRP A 306 -15.06 -5.63 -11.71
N PRO A 307 -16.19 -6.34 -11.89
CA PRO A 307 -16.16 -7.74 -12.28
C PRO A 307 -15.75 -7.88 -13.75
N GLY A 308 -14.85 -8.81 -14.02
CA GLY A 308 -14.75 -9.42 -15.35
C GLY A 308 -13.71 -8.89 -16.32
N GLN A 309 -12.64 -8.21 -15.88
CA GLN A 309 -11.52 -7.98 -16.79
C GLN A 309 -10.53 -9.15 -16.83
N ARG A 310 -10.11 -9.77 -15.71
CA ARG A 310 -8.95 -10.69 -15.77
C ARG A 310 -8.84 -11.72 -14.62
N GLY A 311 -9.76 -12.69 -14.59
CA GLY A 311 -9.59 -13.99 -13.90
C GLY A 311 -10.04 -14.06 -12.42
N ASP A 312 -11.31 -14.46 -12.26
CA ASP A 312 -12.12 -14.88 -11.10
C ASP A 312 -11.74 -14.47 -9.65
N THR A 313 -12.70 -13.88 -8.95
CA THR A 313 -12.73 -13.68 -7.48
C THR A 313 -14.22 -13.68 -7.12
N LYS A 314 -14.84 -14.85 -6.94
CA LYS A 314 -16.31 -15.03 -6.99
C LYS A 314 -17.05 -14.15 -5.99
N GLY A 315 -17.43 -12.95 -6.44
CA GLY A 315 -18.39 -12.07 -5.77
C GLY A 315 -18.08 -10.57 -5.78
N GLN A 316 -18.06 -9.95 -6.97
CA GLN A 316 -18.69 -8.63 -7.23
C GLN A 316 -18.11 -7.38 -6.53
N PRO A 317 -18.50 -6.16 -6.99
CA PRO A 317 -18.13 -4.89 -6.36
C PRO A 317 -18.34 -4.86 -4.84
N MET A 318 -19.29 -5.63 -4.31
CA MET A 318 -19.65 -5.63 -2.90
C MET A 318 -18.88 -6.64 -2.03
N HIS A 319 -17.77 -7.21 -2.52
CA HIS A 319 -16.94 -8.12 -1.73
C HIS A 319 -16.58 -7.49 -0.37
N PRO A 320 -16.73 -8.20 0.77
CA PRO A 320 -16.53 -7.61 2.10
C PRO A 320 -15.16 -6.95 2.30
N ASN A 321 -14.12 -7.48 1.65
CA ASN A 321 -12.76 -6.94 1.70
C ASN A 321 -12.57 -5.66 0.87
N LEU A 322 -13.49 -5.34 -0.06
CA LEU A 322 -13.44 -4.15 -0.91
C LEU A 322 -14.27 -2.97 -0.36
N ARG A 323 -15.00 -3.16 0.75
CA ARG A 323 -15.82 -2.10 1.38
C ARG A 323 -15.03 -0.84 1.72
N LEU A 324 -13.77 -0.97 2.12
CA LEU A 324 -12.91 0.18 2.41
C LEU A 324 -12.60 0.98 1.14
N ARG A 325 -12.36 0.31 0.01
CA ARG A 325 -12.13 0.95 -1.29
C ARG A 325 -13.36 1.68 -1.80
N TRP A 326 -14.55 1.11 -1.61
CA TRP A 326 -15.81 1.82 -1.88
C TRP A 326 -15.98 3.05 -1.01
N TYR A 327 -15.68 2.94 0.28
CA TYR A 327 -15.73 4.08 1.19
C TYR A 327 -14.77 5.20 0.74
N GLU A 328 -13.56 4.86 0.28
CA GLU A 328 -12.61 5.82 -0.29
C GLU A 328 -13.15 6.52 -1.54
N ASN A 329 -13.73 5.77 -2.48
CA ASN A 329 -14.31 6.31 -3.71
C ASN A 329 -15.53 7.20 -3.44
N ILE A 330 -16.49 6.73 -2.64
CA ILE A 330 -17.67 7.51 -2.25
C ILE A 330 -17.24 8.76 -1.51
N SER A 331 -16.30 8.65 -0.58
CA SER A 331 -15.75 9.81 0.13
C SER A 331 -15.15 10.81 -0.85
N MET A 332 -14.41 10.39 -1.87
CA MET A 332 -13.84 11.29 -2.87
C MET A 332 -14.91 12.01 -3.70
N VAL A 333 -15.93 11.28 -4.15
CA VAL A 333 -17.08 11.86 -4.87
C VAL A 333 -17.79 12.92 -4.02
N LEU A 334 -18.08 12.61 -2.75
CA LEU A 334 -18.71 13.58 -1.86
C LEU A 334 -17.81 14.80 -1.60
N ASN A 335 -16.48 14.63 -1.55
CA ASN A 335 -15.54 15.76 -1.42
C ASN A 335 -15.52 16.65 -2.67
N ILE A 336 -15.59 16.06 -3.87
CA ILE A 336 -15.70 16.81 -5.13
C ILE A 336 -17.02 17.57 -5.18
N VAL A 337 -18.14 16.87 -4.95
CA VAL A 337 -19.48 17.46 -5.03
C VAL A 337 -19.63 18.60 -4.03
N SER A 338 -19.24 18.42 -2.77
CA SER A 338 -19.39 19.49 -1.77
C SER A 338 -18.52 20.71 -2.06
N ARG A 339 -17.28 20.53 -2.53
CA ARG A 339 -16.38 21.65 -2.90
C ARG A 339 -16.85 22.38 -4.15
N MET A 340 -17.24 21.64 -5.19
CA MET A 340 -17.76 22.23 -6.42
C MET A 340 -19.06 22.99 -6.15
N ALA A 341 -20.00 22.38 -5.42
CA ALA A 341 -21.24 23.03 -5.03
C ALA A 341 -20.97 24.28 -4.17
N PHE A 342 -20.06 24.22 -3.21
CA PHE A 342 -19.69 25.39 -2.39
C PHE A 342 -19.15 26.54 -3.24
N LEU A 343 -18.18 26.28 -4.14
CA LEU A 343 -17.60 27.32 -4.99
C LEU A 343 -18.64 27.91 -5.96
N LEU A 344 -19.47 27.07 -6.56
CA LEU A 344 -20.50 27.52 -7.50
C LEU A 344 -21.59 28.33 -6.80
N LEU A 345 -22.10 27.86 -5.66
CA LEU A 345 -23.12 28.57 -4.88
C LEU A 345 -22.58 29.87 -4.29
N LEU A 346 -21.32 29.89 -3.85
CA LEU A 346 -20.67 31.12 -3.38
C LEU A 346 -20.53 32.13 -4.52
N ALA A 347 -20.00 31.73 -5.67
CA ALA A 347 -19.87 32.61 -6.84
C ALA A 347 -21.24 33.12 -7.31
N ALA A 348 -22.25 32.25 -7.36
CA ALA A 348 -23.62 32.60 -7.69
C ALA A 348 -24.22 33.61 -6.69
N ALA A 349 -24.07 33.38 -5.38
CA ALA A 349 -24.56 34.29 -4.35
C ALA A 349 -23.87 35.67 -4.41
N LEU A 350 -22.55 35.69 -4.64
CA LEU A 350 -21.79 36.92 -4.82
C LEU A 350 -22.22 37.70 -6.07
N SER A 351 -22.57 37.01 -7.16
CA SER A 351 -22.95 37.66 -8.43
C SER A 351 -24.25 38.46 -8.37
N ILE A 352 -25.10 38.21 -7.36
CA ILE A 352 -26.38 38.91 -7.14
C ILE A 352 -26.42 39.63 -5.79
N ASP A 353 -25.25 39.83 -5.15
CA ASP A 353 -25.11 40.46 -3.83
C ASP A 353 -25.95 39.81 -2.70
N ALA A 354 -26.24 38.51 -2.82
CA ALA A 354 -27.02 37.74 -1.85
C ALA A 354 -26.16 37.03 -0.79
N PHE A 355 -24.86 37.32 -0.73
CA PHE A 355 -23.95 36.66 0.19
C PHE A 355 -24.08 37.19 1.62
N VAL A 356 -24.42 36.30 2.55
CA VAL A 356 -24.40 36.55 4.00
C VAL A 356 -23.52 35.51 4.67
N PHE A 357 -22.43 35.94 5.27
CA PHE A 357 -21.52 35.03 5.96
C PHE A 357 -22.13 34.55 7.29
N ASN A 358 -22.15 33.23 7.49
CA ASN A 358 -22.52 32.62 8.76
C ASN A 358 -21.29 31.88 9.36
N PRO A 359 -20.87 32.22 10.60
CA PRO A 359 -19.73 31.57 11.25
C PRO A 359 -19.81 30.04 11.38
N VAL A 360 -21.01 29.44 11.30
CA VAL A 360 -21.20 27.97 11.31
C VAL A 360 -20.38 27.28 10.21
N TRP A 361 -20.12 27.95 9.09
CA TRP A 361 -19.29 27.43 8.00
C TRP A 361 -17.81 27.24 8.38
N LEU A 362 -17.36 27.76 9.53
CA LEU A 362 -16.02 27.52 10.07
C LEU A 362 -15.89 26.16 10.77
N ILE A 363 -17.01 25.49 11.10
CA ILE A 363 -16.98 24.21 11.81
C ILE A 363 -16.36 23.09 10.96
N PRO A 364 -16.79 22.84 9.70
CA PRO A 364 -16.17 21.79 8.88
C PRO A 364 -14.65 21.94 8.69
N PRO A 365 -14.09 23.11 8.32
CA PRO A 365 -12.65 23.26 8.18
C PRO A 365 -11.93 23.14 9.53
N ALA A 366 -12.50 23.63 10.64
CA ALA A 366 -11.90 23.43 11.96
C ALA A 366 -11.80 21.94 12.34
N VAL A 367 -12.86 21.16 12.08
CA VAL A 367 -12.85 19.71 12.31
C VAL A 367 -11.85 19.00 11.39
N ALA A 368 -11.77 19.40 10.11
CA ALA A 368 -10.80 18.86 9.18
C ALA A 368 -9.35 19.13 9.63
N THR A 369 -9.05 20.35 10.08
CA THR A 369 -7.74 20.73 10.65
C THR A 369 -7.40 19.90 11.88
N MET A 370 -8.34 19.72 12.81
CA MET A 370 -8.13 18.87 13.98
C MET A 370 -7.86 17.42 13.60
N LEU A 371 -8.56 16.89 12.59
CA LEU A 371 -8.34 15.54 12.08
C LEU A 371 -6.97 15.39 11.42
N ASN A 372 -6.56 16.35 10.59
CA ASN A 372 -5.23 16.38 9.97
C ASN A 372 -4.14 16.43 11.05
N LEU A 373 -4.31 17.28 12.06
CA LEU A 373 -3.35 17.39 13.17
C LEU A 373 -3.25 16.08 13.94
N ARG A 374 -4.37 15.40 14.18
CA ARG A 374 -4.39 14.09 14.83
C ARG A 374 -3.64 13.03 14.02
N ILE A 375 -3.81 13.01 12.70
CA ILE A 375 -3.08 12.08 11.82
C ILE A 375 -1.59 12.40 11.83
N ALA A 376 -1.21 13.68 11.71
CA ALA A 376 0.19 14.11 11.78
C ALA A 376 0.83 13.77 13.13
N ALA A 377 0.10 13.93 14.25
CA ALA A 377 0.57 13.56 15.59
C ALA A 377 0.78 12.05 15.75
N SER A 378 0.06 11.22 14.99
CA SER A 378 0.21 9.76 14.99
C SER A 378 1.37 9.25 14.14
N MET A 379 2.01 10.11 13.33
CA MET A 379 3.20 9.74 12.56
C MET A 379 4.41 9.61 13.48
N HIS A 380 5.13 8.51 13.38
CA HIS A 380 6.33 8.21 14.17
C HIS A 380 7.45 9.23 13.91
N ASP A 381 7.70 9.54 12.65
CA ASP A 381 8.74 10.46 12.17
C ASP A 381 8.17 11.84 11.78
N LYS A 382 7.14 12.31 12.50
CA LYS A 382 6.51 13.63 12.24
C LYS A 382 7.55 14.76 12.26
N SER A 383 7.46 15.64 11.28
CA SER A 383 8.28 16.85 11.17
C SER A 383 7.44 18.11 11.37
N ALA A 384 8.11 19.24 11.58
CA ALA A 384 7.44 20.54 11.59
C ALA A 384 6.63 20.77 10.30
N SER A 385 7.13 20.34 9.15
CA SER A 385 6.40 20.47 7.87
C SER A 385 5.08 19.68 7.84
N ASP A 386 5.03 18.50 8.47
CA ASP A 386 3.81 17.69 8.56
C ASP A 386 2.77 18.38 9.47
N ILE A 387 3.22 19.01 10.56
CA ILE A 387 2.36 19.77 11.48
C ILE A 387 1.86 21.08 10.84
N PHE A 388 2.72 21.82 10.15
CA PHE A 388 2.32 23.02 9.40
C PHE A 388 1.34 22.67 8.29
N TYR A 389 1.58 21.60 7.54
CA TYR A 389 0.63 21.11 6.54
C TYR A 389 -0.73 20.77 7.16
N ALA A 390 -0.74 20.18 8.36
CA ALA A 390 -1.97 19.84 9.05
C ALA A 390 -2.74 21.05 9.59
N LEU A 391 -2.04 22.09 10.07
CA LEU A 391 -2.63 23.30 10.64
C LEU A 391 -3.07 24.30 9.56
N LEU A 392 -2.28 24.44 8.50
CA LEU A 392 -2.56 25.36 7.40
C LEU A 392 -3.61 24.71 6.49
N ILE A 393 -4.85 25.20 6.57
CA ILE A 393 -5.98 24.73 5.74
C ILE A 393 -5.62 24.78 4.25
N ALA A 394 -4.97 25.85 3.80
CA ALA A 394 -4.69 26.08 2.38
C ALA A 394 -3.82 24.98 1.72
N PRO A 395 -2.65 24.57 2.27
CA PRO A 395 -1.90 23.41 1.76
C PRO A 395 -2.72 22.13 1.67
N ALA A 396 -3.49 21.80 2.71
CA ALA A 396 -4.32 20.59 2.71
C ALA A 396 -5.39 20.64 1.60
N GLU A 397 -6.03 21.79 1.41
CA GLU A 397 -7.02 21.99 0.35
C GLU A 397 -6.40 21.96 -1.06
N LEU A 398 -5.26 22.62 -1.28
CA LEU A 398 -4.56 22.58 -2.56
C LEU A 398 -4.19 21.14 -2.95
N TYR A 399 -3.71 20.36 -1.98
CA TYR A 399 -3.41 18.96 -2.22
C TYR A 399 -4.67 18.12 -2.49
N MET A 400 -5.79 18.44 -1.84
CA MET A 400 -7.09 17.80 -2.13
C MET A 400 -7.50 18.02 -3.59
N TRP A 401 -7.31 19.22 -4.15
CA TRP A 401 -7.58 19.49 -5.57
C TRP A 401 -6.72 18.63 -6.51
N LEU A 402 -5.45 18.42 -6.19
CA LEU A 402 -4.60 17.50 -6.94
C LEU A 402 -5.16 16.07 -6.89
N ARG A 403 -5.56 15.60 -5.70
CA ARG A 403 -6.16 14.26 -5.53
C ARG A 403 -7.46 14.10 -6.31
N MET A 404 -8.32 15.12 -6.33
CA MET A 404 -9.55 15.12 -7.13
C MET A 404 -9.24 15.02 -8.63
N GLY A 405 -8.23 15.74 -9.11
CA GLY A 405 -7.76 15.64 -10.50
C GLY A 405 -7.26 14.24 -10.86
N HIS A 406 -6.46 13.61 -9.99
CA HIS A 406 -5.99 12.23 -10.18
C HIS A 406 -7.15 11.23 -10.21
N PHE A 407 -8.10 11.39 -9.29
CA PHE A 407 -9.29 10.55 -9.19
C PHE A 407 -10.15 10.60 -10.45
N LEU A 408 -10.48 11.80 -10.93
CA LEU A 408 -11.26 11.97 -12.15
C LEU A 408 -10.52 11.41 -13.36
N THR A 409 -9.21 11.64 -13.46
CA THR A 409 -8.39 11.09 -14.54
C THR A 409 -8.44 9.56 -14.55
N ALA A 410 -8.27 8.91 -13.40
CA ALA A 410 -8.33 7.45 -13.30
C ALA A 410 -9.70 6.88 -13.70
N TRP A 411 -10.81 7.47 -13.24
CA TRP A 411 -12.16 7.06 -13.62
C TRP A 411 -12.45 7.27 -15.10
N THR A 412 -11.98 8.39 -15.68
CA THR A 412 -12.14 8.63 -17.13
C THR A 412 -11.37 7.61 -17.96
N GLN A 413 -10.15 7.25 -17.56
CA GLN A 413 -9.36 6.22 -18.24
C GLN A 413 -10.02 4.85 -18.14
N PHE A 414 -10.55 4.51 -16.96
CA PHE A 414 -11.26 3.26 -16.72
C PHE A 414 -12.51 3.14 -17.62
N PHE A 415 -13.39 4.14 -17.63
CA PHE A 415 -14.59 4.10 -18.48
C PHE A 415 -14.28 4.17 -19.97
N ALA A 416 -13.20 4.87 -20.35
CA ALA A 416 -12.76 4.93 -21.73
C ALA A 416 -12.17 3.60 -22.24
N ARG A 417 -11.97 2.59 -21.36
CA ARG A 417 -11.23 1.34 -21.66
C ARG A 417 -9.93 1.61 -22.41
N SER A 418 -9.25 2.68 -22.03
CA SER A 418 -8.04 3.09 -22.71
C SER A 418 -6.96 2.08 -22.36
N ASP A 419 -6.49 1.30 -23.33
CA ASP A 419 -5.26 0.47 -23.24
C ASP A 419 -4.00 1.37 -23.21
N LYS A 420 -4.01 2.41 -22.37
CA LYS A 420 -2.83 3.22 -22.10
C LYS A 420 -1.98 2.43 -21.13
N ASP A 421 -0.75 2.12 -21.54
CA ASP A 421 0.26 1.56 -20.65
C ASP A 421 0.58 2.59 -19.55
N ASN A 422 -0.09 2.46 -18.41
CA ASN A 422 0.06 3.34 -17.27
C ASN A 422 1.48 3.25 -16.68
N TRP A 423 2.18 2.15 -16.90
CA TRP A 423 3.60 2.00 -16.53
C TRP A 423 4.49 2.87 -17.41
N ALA A 424 4.25 2.87 -18.72
CA ALA A 424 4.97 3.75 -19.64
C ALA A 424 4.68 5.23 -19.36
N ALA A 425 3.43 5.56 -19.02
CA ALA A 425 3.04 6.92 -18.64
C ALA A 425 3.71 7.37 -17.33
N GLN A 426 3.82 6.49 -16.34
CA GLN A 426 4.54 6.74 -15.09
C GLN A 426 6.04 6.96 -15.35
N ALA A 427 6.70 6.05 -16.06
CA ALA A 427 8.13 6.17 -16.37
C ALA A 427 8.44 7.43 -17.21
N ALA A 428 7.54 7.81 -18.12
CA ALA A 428 7.63 9.08 -18.83
C ALA A 428 7.49 10.30 -17.89
N ALA A 429 6.57 10.23 -16.94
CA ALA A 429 6.34 11.28 -15.95
C ALA A 429 7.51 11.46 -14.99
N GLU A 430 8.15 10.37 -14.55
CA GLU A 430 9.37 10.37 -13.74
C GLU A 430 10.55 11.00 -14.49
N ARG A 431 10.65 10.76 -15.81
CA ARG A 431 11.62 11.44 -16.70
C ARG A 431 11.21 12.87 -17.11
N GLY A 432 10.17 13.45 -16.50
CA GLY A 432 9.75 14.83 -16.76
C GLY A 432 8.96 15.05 -18.06
N ARG A 433 8.46 14.02 -18.73
CA ARG A 433 7.71 14.09 -20.00
C ARG A 433 6.18 13.91 -19.81
N GLY A 434 5.37 14.62 -20.61
CA GLY A 434 3.88 14.48 -20.64
C GLY A 434 3.07 15.48 -19.80
N SER A 435 2.19 16.28 -20.41
CA SER A 435 1.43 17.38 -19.77
C SER A 435 0.07 16.98 -19.18
N ALA A 436 -0.22 15.68 -19.09
CA ALA A 436 -1.53 15.16 -18.69
C ALA A 436 -2.01 15.67 -17.30
N TYR A 437 -1.07 15.98 -16.40
CA TYR A 437 -1.36 16.51 -15.07
C TYR A 437 -2.09 17.87 -15.07
N VAL A 438 -2.04 18.62 -16.18
CA VAL A 438 -2.71 19.93 -16.31
C VAL A 438 -4.16 19.79 -16.80
N MET A 439 -4.49 18.67 -17.46
CA MET A 439 -5.80 18.49 -18.10
C MET A 439 -6.99 18.58 -17.15
N PRO A 440 -6.95 18.01 -15.92
CA PRO A 440 -8.06 18.17 -14.99
C PRO A 440 -8.35 19.63 -14.64
N LEU A 441 -7.31 20.46 -14.51
CA LEU A 441 -7.45 21.89 -14.23
C LEU A 441 -8.10 22.62 -15.41
N VAL A 442 -7.65 22.35 -16.64
CA VAL A 442 -8.23 22.94 -17.86
C VAL A 442 -9.72 22.58 -17.98
N CYS A 443 -10.05 21.31 -17.77
CA CYS A 443 -11.44 20.84 -17.82
C CYS A 443 -12.29 21.50 -16.73
N ALA A 444 -11.76 21.66 -15.52
CA ALA A 444 -12.44 22.36 -14.44
C ALA A 444 -12.72 23.82 -14.83
N VAL A 445 -11.71 24.56 -15.29
CA VAL A 445 -11.85 25.98 -15.71
C VAL A 445 -12.88 26.13 -16.82
N ALA A 446 -12.84 25.28 -17.85
CA ALA A 446 -13.82 25.29 -18.92
C ALA A 446 -15.24 25.02 -18.41
N THR A 447 -15.40 24.03 -17.52
CA THR A 447 -16.69 23.70 -16.91
C THR A 447 -17.23 24.87 -16.08
N PHE A 448 -16.39 25.50 -15.27
CA PHE A 448 -16.76 26.69 -14.50
C PHE A 448 -17.18 27.85 -15.41
N ALA A 449 -16.45 28.10 -16.50
CA ALA A 449 -16.80 29.16 -17.45
C ALA A 449 -18.18 28.92 -18.08
N VAL A 450 -18.47 27.69 -18.51
CA VAL A 450 -19.78 27.31 -19.06
C VAL A 450 -20.89 27.49 -18.01
N LEU A 451 -20.65 27.07 -16.77
CA LEU A 451 -21.64 27.20 -15.69
C LEU A 451 -21.90 28.66 -15.32
N ILE A 452 -20.86 29.49 -15.24
CA ILE A 452 -20.98 30.95 -15.00
C ILE A 452 -21.77 31.61 -16.14
N PHE A 453 -21.46 31.25 -17.39
CA PHE A 453 -22.22 31.74 -18.54
C PHE A 453 -23.69 31.31 -18.46
N ALA A 454 -23.97 30.02 -18.23
CA ALA A 454 -25.32 29.50 -18.09
C ALA A 454 -26.10 30.20 -16.96
N TRP A 455 -25.44 30.48 -15.83
CA TRP A 455 -25.99 31.23 -14.70
C TRP A 455 -26.38 32.66 -15.09
N SER A 456 -25.53 33.35 -15.86
CA SER A 456 -25.79 34.72 -16.33
C SER A 456 -27.02 34.84 -17.24
N GLN A 457 -27.45 33.74 -17.86
CA GLN A 457 -28.63 33.71 -18.73
C GLN A 457 -29.94 33.48 -17.97
N GLN A 458 -29.88 33.18 -16.66
CA GLN A 458 -31.08 32.90 -15.87
C GLN A 458 -31.71 34.17 -15.29
N SER A 459 -33.03 34.15 -15.07
CA SER A 459 -33.72 35.24 -14.37
C SER A 459 -33.33 35.28 -12.90
N VAL A 460 -33.39 36.48 -12.29
CA VAL A 460 -33.07 36.69 -10.87
C VAL A 460 -33.95 35.82 -9.96
N GLN A 461 -35.22 35.59 -10.34
CA GLN A 461 -36.14 34.73 -9.60
C GLN A 461 -35.64 33.28 -9.58
N LEU A 462 -35.18 32.75 -10.72
CA LEU A 462 -34.66 31.39 -10.80
C LEU A 462 -33.30 31.27 -10.10
N GLN A 463 -32.44 32.27 -10.23
CA GLN A 463 -31.19 32.36 -9.50
C GLN A 463 -31.40 32.30 -7.98
N SER A 464 -32.33 33.11 -7.46
CA SER A 464 -32.71 33.11 -6.05
C SER A 464 -33.28 31.76 -5.61
N ALA A 465 -34.16 31.14 -6.41
CA ALA A 465 -34.72 29.83 -6.12
C ALA A 465 -33.63 28.74 -6.04
N ILE A 466 -32.69 28.71 -7.00
CA ILE A 466 -31.56 27.77 -7.01
C ILE A 466 -30.71 27.94 -5.75
N LEU A 467 -30.38 29.17 -5.36
CA LEU A 467 -29.62 29.44 -4.13
C LEU A 467 -30.36 29.01 -2.87
N SER A 468 -31.67 29.27 -2.81
CA SER A 468 -32.52 28.93 -1.65
C SER A 468 -32.59 27.42 -1.38
N ILE A 469 -32.46 26.58 -2.41
CA ILE A 469 -32.46 25.12 -2.31
C ILE A 469 -31.02 24.58 -2.20
N GLY A 470 -30.10 25.14 -2.98
CA GLY A 470 -28.72 24.68 -3.08
C GLY A 470 -27.97 24.76 -1.76
N TRP A 471 -28.11 25.88 -1.03
CA TRP A 471 -27.45 26.05 0.27
C TRP A 471 -27.92 25.04 1.33
N PRO A 472 -29.23 24.80 1.55
CA PRO A 472 -29.69 23.74 2.45
C PRO A 472 -29.20 22.33 2.08
N VAL A 473 -29.19 21.98 0.79
CA VAL A 473 -28.68 20.67 0.34
C VAL A 473 -27.19 20.53 0.65
N LEU A 474 -26.40 21.56 0.35
CA LEU A 474 -24.97 21.58 0.69
C LEU A 474 -24.74 21.55 2.21
N TYR A 475 -25.57 22.26 2.97
CA TYR A 475 -25.52 22.25 4.43
C TYR A 475 -25.73 20.84 4.99
N LEU A 476 -26.76 20.12 4.54
CA LEU A 476 -27.00 18.74 5.01
C LEU A 476 -25.84 17.80 4.66
N LEU A 477 -25.31 17.91 3.44
CA LEU A 477 -24.16 17.13 2.99
C LEU A 477 -22.92 17.42 3.86
N THR A 478 -22.63 18.69 4.13
CA THR A 478 -21.45 19.10 4.91
C THR A 478 -21.59 18.74 6.39
N VAL A 479 -22.79 18.81 6.97
CA VAL A 479 -23.06 18.30 8.33
C VAL A 479 -22.76 16.82 8.40
N LEU A 480 -23.26 16.02 7.45
CA LEU A 480 -23.02 14.58 7.41
C LEU A 480 -21.51 14.26 7.29
N GLN A 481 -20.80 14.94 6.38
CA GLN A 481 -19.35 14.80 6.23
C GLN A 481 -18.61 15.17 7.52
N THR A 482 -19.03 16.24 8.19
CA THR A 482 -18.44 16.71 9.46
C THR A 482 -18.65 15.69 10.56
N LEU A 483 -19.83 15.08 10.68
CA LEU A 483 -20.10 14.02 11.65
C LEU A 483 -19.20 12.79 11.41
N PHE A 484 -18.97 12.41 10.15
CA PHE A 484 -18.01 11.34 9.83
C PHE A 484 -16.57 11.71 10.22
N MET A 485 -16.15 12.95 9.99
CA MET A 485 -14.84 13.43 10.43
C MET A 485 -14.71 13.44 11.95
N ILE A 486 -15.72 13.92 12.68
CA ILE A 486 -15.77 13.87 14.15
C ILE A 486 -15.68 12.44 14.65
N LYS A 487 -16.45 11.51 14.06
CA LYS A 487 -16.38 10.07 14.39
C LYS A 487 -14.96 9.53 14.21
N LYS A 488 -14.27 9.89 13.12
CA LYS A 488 -12.86 9.53 12.90
C LYS A 488 -11.94 10.20 13.91
N LEU A 489 -12.19 11.46 14.28
CA LEU A 489 -11.41 12.25 15.23
C LEU A 489 -11.47 11.71 16.66
N VAL A 490 -12.59 11.14 17.10
CA VAL A 490 -12.73 10.58 18.47
C VAL A 490 -12.45 9.07 18.54
N ARG A 491 -12.40 8.37 17.40
CA ARG A 491 -12.16 6.92 17.37
C ARG A 491 -10.83 6.56 18.03
N ARG A 492 -10.80 5.61 18.96
CA ARG A 492 -9.57 5.17 19.66
C ARG A 492 -8.57 4.56 18.67
N GLN A 493 -7.32 5.01 18.72
CA GLN A 493 -6.21 4.50 17.90
C GLN A 493 -5.51 3.26 18.49
N ARG A 494 -5.91 2.81 19.69
CA ARG A 494 -5.39 1.59 20.34
C ARG A 494 -3.85 1.53 20.47
N GLY A 495 -3.21 2.70 20.58
CA GLY A 495 -1.75 2.82 20.67
C GLY A 495 -1.02 2.68 19.33
N PHE A 496 -1.73 2.51 18.21
CA PHE A 496 -1.10 2.46 16.90
C PHE A 496 -0.52 3.83 16.51
N GLN A 497 0.66 3.77 15.90
CA GLN A 497 1.36 4.90 15.29
C GLN A 497 1.74 4.48 13.87
N VAL A 498 1.63 5.42 12.94
CA VAL A 498 1.94 5.22 11.52
C VAL A 498 3.31 5.77 11.16
#